data_AF-A0A2E8S0W3-F1
#
_entry.id   AF-A0A2E8S0W3-F1
#
_cell.length_a   1.000
_cell.length_b   1.000
_cell.length_c   1.000
_cell.angle_alpha   90.00
_cell.angle_beta   90.00
_cell.angle_gamma   90.00
#
_symmetry.space_group_name_H-M   'P 1'
#
loop_
_entity.id
_entity.type
_entity.pdbx_description
1 polymer ?
#
loop_
_entity_poly.entity_id
_entity_poly.type
_entity_poly.pdbx_seq_one_letter_code
_entity_poly.pdbx_strand_id
1 'polypeptide(L)' 'MTYKAFEFRPLEVYVQDGNVDRAISALKRKMANEGIYKEIKKRRYYEKPSEAKKRKTRDAERRRKKAIRFQRR' A
#
# COMPACT_ATOMS: atom_id res chain seq x y z
N MET A 1 19.16 27.46 -6.51
CA MET A 1 18.29 26.26 -6.64
C MET A 1 18.59 25.34 -5.47
N THR A 2 17.72 25.30 -4.47
CA THR A 2 17.86 24.40 -3.31
C THR A 2 17.22 23.06 -3.66
N TYR A 3 18.04 22.05 -3.97
CA TYR A 3 17.56 20.68 -4.11
C TYR A 3 17.13 20.22 -2.72
N LYS A 4 15.83 20.13 -2.50
CA LYS A 4 15.26 19.57 -1.28
C LYS A 4 15.74 18.12 -1.19
N ALA A 5 16.66 17.83 -0.27
CA ALA A 5 17.08 16.46 0.00
C ALA A 5 15.82 15.64 0.31
N PHE A 6 15.57 14.61 -0.48
CA PHE A 6 14.46 13.70 -0.23
C PHE A 6 14.80 12.89 1.02
N GLU A 7 14.33 13.33 2.19
CA GLU A 7 14.43 12.56 3.42
C GLU A 7 13.61 11.28 3.26
N PHE A 8 14.28 10.17 2.97
CA PHE A 8 13.65 8.86 3.02
C PHE A 8 13.41 8.50 4.48
N ARG A 9 12.16 8.64 4.93
CA ARG A 9 11.75 8.16 6.25
C ARG A 9 11.31 6.70 6.13
N PRO A 10 12.10 5.74 6.65
CA PRO A 10 11.71 4.35 6.62
C PRO A 10 10.47 4.12 7.50
N LEU A 11 9.77 3.03 7.21
CA LEU A 11 8.56 2.69 7.93
C LEU A 11 8.90 2.00 9.26
N GLU A 12 8.70 2.73 10.35
CA GLU A 12 9.10 2.28 11.68
C GLU A 12 7.91 1.87 12.54
N VAL A 13 8.17 0.96 13.50
CA VAL A 13 7.26 0.52 14.55
C VAL A 13 8.04 0.39 15.85
N TYR A 14 7.55 1.02 16.92
CA TYR A 14 8.12 0.89 18.25
C TYR A 14 7.65 -0.41 18.92
N VAL A 15 8.57 -1.08 19.61
CA VAL A 15 8.26 -2.25 20.43
C VAL A 15 7.97 -1.76 21.84
N GLN A 16 6.74 -1.97 22.31
CA GLN A 16 6.35 -1.70 23.70
C GLN A 16 6.44 -3.00 24.52
N ASP A 17 6.94 -2.89 25.75
CA ASP A 17 6.92 -3.96 26.76
C ASP A 17 7.61 -5.27 26.33
N GLY A 18 8.59 -5.20 25.42
CA GLY A 18 9.29 -6.37 24.89
C GLY A 18 8.45 -7.29 24.00
N ASN A 19 7.22 -6.90 23.63
CA ASN A 19 6.34 -7.74 22.82
C ASN A 19 6.65 -7.60 21.32
N VAL A 20 7.58 -8.42 20.84
CA VAL A 20 8.08 -8.40 19.46
C VAL A 20 7.02 -8.89 18.45
N ASP A 21 6.25 -9.92 18.77
CA ASP A 21 5.22 -10.47 17.87
C ASP A 21 4.15 -9.44 17.51
N ARG A 22 3.74 -8.63 18.49
CA ARG A 22 2.79 -7.53 18.28
C ARG A 22 3.40 -6.46 17.38
N ALA A 23 4.67 -6.12 17.57
CA ALA A 23 5.36 -5.13 16.73
C ALA A 23 5.50 -5.61 15.28
N ILE A 24 5.84 -6.89 15.06
CA ILE A 24 5.89 -7.49 13.71
C ILE A 24 4.52 -7.45 13.04
N SER A 25 3.46 -7.79 13.78
CA SER A 25 2.09 -7.78 13.27
C SER A 25 1.63 -6.37 12.91
N ALA A 26 1.96 -5.38 13.75
CA ALA A 26 1.69 -3.98 13.49
C ALA A 26 2.44 -3.48 12.25
N LEU A 27 3.71 -3.86 12.08
CA LEU A 27 4.53 -3.52 10.91
C LEU A 27 3.92 -4.07 9.62
N LYS A 28 3.57 -5.36 9.60
CA LYS A 28 2.90 -5.99 8.45
C LYS A 28 1.60 -5.27 8.10
N ARG A 29 0.80 -4.89 9.10
CA ARG A 29 -0.46 -4.14 8.88
C ARG A 29 -0.21 -2.74 8.32
N LYS A 30 0.79 -2.02 8.84
CA LYS A 30 1.17 -0.68 8.37
C LYS A 30 1.67 -0.73 6.91
N MET A 31 2.53 -1.72 6.58
CA MET A 31 2.98 -1.97 5.21
C MET A 31 1.83 -2.33 4.25
N ALA A 32 0.85 -3.11 4.71
CA ALA A 32 -0.34 -3.45 3.94
C ALA A 32 -1.24 -2.24 3.68
N ASN A 33 -1.41 -1.36 4.69
CA ASN A 33 -2.20 -0.13 4.58
C ASN A 33 -1.58 0.86 3.59
N GLU A 34 -0.26 1.04 3.62
CA GLU A 34 0.45 1.85 2.63
C GLU A 34 0.48 1.21 1.24
N GLY A 35 0.14 -0.08 1.13
CA GLY A 35 0.02 -0.79 -0.13
C GLY A 35 1.36 -1.25 -0.70
N ILE A 36 2.44 -1.24 0.10
CA ILE A 36 3.80 -1.60 -0.30
C ILE A 36 3.83 -3.00 -0.94
N TYR A 37 3.17 -3.99 -0.34
CA TYR A 37 3.11 -5.34 -0.90
C TYR A 37 2.40 -5.40 -2.27
N LYS A 38 1.38 -4.56 -2.48
CA LYS A 38 0.67 -4.45 -3.76
C LYS A 38 1.57 -3.80 -4.81
N GLU A 39 2.32 -2.78 -4.42
CA GLU A 39 3.29 -2.07 -5.27
C GLU A 39 4.41 -3.02 -5.72
N ILE A 40 5.04 -3.75 -4.79
CA ILE A 40 6.10 -4.73 -5.08
C ILE A 40 5.59 -5.78 -6.07
N LYS A 41 4.42 -6.38 -5.80
CA LYS A 41 3.86 -7.41 -6.69
C LYS A 41 3.55 -6.87 -8.08
N LYS A 42 3.08 -5.62 -8.18
CA LYS A 42 2.78 -4.95 -9.45
C LYS A 42 4.05 -4.64 -10.25
N ARG A 43 5.13 -4.22 -9.58
CA ARG A 43 6.38 -3.80 -10.22
C ARG A 43 7.37 -4.93 -10.49
N ARG A 44 7.08 -6.15 -10.02
CA ARG A 44 7.96 -7.32 -10.20
C ARG A 44 8.27 -7.64 -11.67
N TYR A 45 7.36 -7.31 -12.58
CA TYR A 45 7.53 -7.52 -14.02
C TYR A 45 7.00 -6.31 -14.80
N TYR A 46 7.47 -6.14 -16.04
CA TYR A 46 6.96 -5.11 -16.92
C TYR A 46 5.48 -5.36 -17.28
N GLU A 47 4.63 -4.37 -17.01
CA GLU A 47 3.21 -4.37 -17.38
C GLU A 47 3.06 -3.55 -18.67
N LYS A 48 2.62 -4.19 -19.77
CA LYS A 48 2.31 -3.47 -21.02
C LYS A 48 1.30 -2.35 -20.75
N PRO A 49 1.39 -1.20 -21.44
CA PRO A 49 0.54 -0.03 -21.16
C PRO A 49 -0.96 -0.32 -21.34
N SER A 50 -1.35 -1.19 -22.27
CA SER A 50 -2.74 -1.64 -22.44
C SER A 50 -3.26 -2.39 -21.22
N GLU A 51 -2.48 -3.33 -20.69
CA GLU A 51 -2.83 -4.09 -19.50
C GLU A 51 -2.88 -3.22 -18.24
N ALA A 52 -1.96 -2.25 -18.13
CA ALA A 52 -1.97 -1.26 -17.06
C ALA A 52 -3.25 -0.40 -17.07
N LYS A 53 -3.72 0.01 -18.26
CA LYS A 53 -5.01 0.72 -18.43
C LYS A 53 -6.18 -0.14 -17.99
N LYS A 54 -6.27 -1.39 -18.46
CA LYS A 54 -7.33 -2.36 -18.08
C LYS A 54 -7.31 -2.67 -16.58
N ARG A 55 -6.15 -2.72 -15.93
CA ARG A 55 -6.05 -2.94 -14.48
C ARG A 55 -6.52 -1.71 -13.71
N LYS A 56 -6.18 -0.49 -14.18
CA LYS A 56 -6.61 0.77 -13.54
C LYS A 56 -8.13 0.91 -13.53
N THR A 57 -8.81 0.60 -14.63
CA THR A 57 -10.28 0.65 -14.71
C THR A 57 -10.92 -0.36 -13.76
N ARG A 58 -10.48 -1.64 -13.81
CA ARG A 58 -10.96 -2.70 -12.91
C ARG A 58 -10.76 -2.37 -11.42
N ASP A 59 -9.60 -1.82 -11.05
CA ASP A 59 -9.32 -1.43 -9.66
C ASP A 59 -10.21 -0.26 -9.21
N ALA A 60 -10.49 0.70 -10.09
CA ALA A 60 -11.39 1.82 -9.81
C ALA A 60 -12.83 1.36 -9.61
N GLU A 61 -13.34 0.49 -10.50
CA GLU A 61 -14.67 -0.11 -10.37
C GLU A 61 -14.80 -0.90 -9.06
N ARG A 62 -13.79 -1.71 -8.72
CA ARG A 62 -13.79 -2.47 -7.45
C ARG A 62 -13.87 -1.53 -6.25
N ARG A 63 -13.11 -0.42 -6.25
CA ARG A 63 -13.16 0.60 -5.18
C ARG A 63 -14.52 1.26 -5.09
N ARG A 64 -15.13 1.64 -6.22
CA ARG A 64 -16.48 2.23 -6.27
C ARG A 64 -17.53 1.27 -5.71
N LYS A 65 -17.54 0.02 -6.16
CA LYS A 65 -18.46 -1.03 -5.67
C LYS A 65 -18.30 -1.25 -4.16
N LYS A 66 -17.04 -1.27 -3.68
CA LYS A 66 -16.74 -1.39 -2.25
C LYS A 66 -17.33 -0.20 -1.47
N ALA A 67 -17.09 1.03 -1.91
CA ALA A 67 -17.60 2.24 -1.24
C ALA A 67 -19.14 2.26 -1.15
N ILE A 68 -19.84 1.94 -2.25
CA ILE A 68 -21.31 1.86 -2.27
C ILE A 68 -21.82 0.81 -1.27
N ARG A 69 -21.17 -0.36 -1.18
CA ARG A 69 -21.54 -1.40 -0.20
C ARG A 69 -21.40 -0.92 1.25
N PHE A 70 -20.34 -0.16 1.55
CA PHE A 70 -20.15 0.39 2.90
C PHE A 70 -21.10 1.53 3.22
N GLN A 71 -21.52 2.34 2.24
CA GLN A 71 -22.49 3.42 2.44
C GLN A 71 -23.91 2.89 2.73
N ARG A 72 -24.25 1.71 2.20
CA ARG A 72 -25.56 1.08 2.41
C ARG A 72 -25.68 0.32 3.74
N ARG A 73 -24.60 0.20 4.49
CA ARG A 73 -24.51 -0.55 5.76
C ARG A 73 -24.41 0.42 6.92
#